data_AF-A0A8C9L4Q3-F1
#
_entry.id   AF-A0A8C9L4Q3-F1
#
_cell.length_a   1.000
_cell.length_b   1.000
_cell.length_c   1.000
_cell.angle_alpha   90.00
_cell.angle_beta   90.00
_cell.angle_gamma   90.00
#
_symmetry.space_group_name_H-M   'P 1'
#
loop_
_entity.id
_entity.type
_entity.pdbx_description
1 polymer ?
#
loop_
_entity_poly.entity_id
_entity_poly.type
_entity_poly.pdbx_seq_one_letter_code
_entity_poly.pdbx_strand_id
1 'polypeptide(L)' 'LLPWFNLNSLLMGPELISDTYLALFLAQLQQEGYSIFVVKGDLPDCEADQLLQMIRVQQVQRPKLIGEETAQSRDQR' A
#
# COMPACT_ATOMS: atom_id res chain seq x y z
N LEU A 1 12.73 -7.86 9.59
CA LEU A 1 11.99 -7.93 8.31
C LEU A 1 11.51 -6.52 8.00
N LEU A 2 11.67 -6.08 6.76
CA LEU A 2 11.16 -4.77 6.33
C LEU A 2 9.63 -4.82 6.30
N PRO A 3 8.94 -3.71 6.65
CA PRO A 3 7.49 -3.66 6.59
C PRO A 3 6.95 -3.68 5.15
N TRP A 4 5.70 -4.11 4.98
CA TRP A 4 5.03 -4.11 3.68
C TRP A 4 4.36 -2.76 3.39
N PHE A 5 4.36 -2.36 2.11
CA PHE A 5 3.69 -1.14 1.66
C PHE A 5 2.81 -1.39 0.45
N ASN A 6 1.61 -0.81 0.44
CA ASN A 6 0.77 -0.65 -0.73
C ASN A 6 1.21 0.60 -1.50
N LEU A 7 1.58 0.41 -2.75
CA LEU A 7 1.97 1.49 -3.66
C LEU A 7 0.92 1.69 -4.76
N ASN A 8 -0.35 1.44 -4.46
CA ASN A 8 -1.43 1.66 -5.41
C ASN A 8 -1.39 3.12 -5.90
N SER A 9 -1.34 3.31 -7.22
CA SER A 9 -1.30 4.63 -7.84
C SER A 9 -2.54 5.46 -7.57
N LEU A 10 -3.63 4.84 -7.10
CA LEU A 10 -4.81 5.52 -6.64
C LEU A 10 -4.64 6.14 -5.25
N LEU A 11 -3.57 5.85 -4.50
CA LEU A 11 -3.32 6.46 -3.20
C LEU A 11 -2.37 7.66 -3.36
N MET A 12 -2.61 8.71 -2.58
CA MET A 12 -1.74 9.89 -2.53
C MET A 12 -0.32 9.58 -2.03
N GLY A 13 -0.10 8.39 -1.46
CA GLY A 13 1.19 7.96 -0.95
C GLY A 13 1.20 6.49 -0.53
N PRO A 14 2.35 5.98 -0.07
CA PRO A 14 2.49 4.60 0.37
C PRO A 14 1.65 4.32 1.62
N GLU A 15 0.93 3.20 1.62
CA GLU A 15 0.18 2.70 2.79
C GLU A 15 0.95 1.54 3.42
N LEU A 16 1.39 1.70 4.67
CA LEU A 16 1.93 0.65 5.52
C LEU A 16 0.89 -0.47 5.74
N ILE A 17 1.32 -1.69 5.45
CA ILE A 17 0.54 -2.92 5.62
C ILE A 17 1.25 -3.83 6.64
N SER A 18 0.49 -4.40 7.58
CA SER A 18 0.99 -5.44 8.48
C SER A 18 0.91 -6.83 7.85
N ASP A 19 1.74 -7.78 8.28
CA ASP A 19 1.75 -9.15 7.72
C ASP A 19 0.38 -9.84 7.78
N THR A 20 -0.36 -9.66 8.88
CA THR A 20 -1.73 -10.20 9.03
C THR A 20 -2.69 -9.58 8.03
N TYR A 21 -2.62 -8.26 7.81
CA TYR A 21 -3.49 -7.57 6.86
C TYR A 21 -3.11 -7.89 5.42
N LEU A 22 -1.82 -8.06 5.11
CA LEU A 22 -1.33 -8.43 3.78
C LEU A 22 -1.97 -9.73 3.30
N ALA A 23 -1.95 -10.76 4.14
CA ALA A 23 -2.52 -12.07 3.79
C ALA A 23 -4.02 -11.97 3.47
N LEU A 24 -4.76 -11.19 4.27
CA LEU A 24 -6.19 -10.93 4.02
C LEU A 24 -6.42 -10.16 2.73
N PHE A 25 -5.62 -9.12 2.48
CA PHE A 25 -5.72 -8.30 1.27
C PHE A 25 -5.46 -9.12 0.00
N LEU A 26 -4.40 -9.93 -0.02
CA LEU A 26 -4.09 -10.81 -1.15
C LEU A 26 -5.18 -11.87 -1.35
N ALA A 27 -5.71 -12.45 -0.27
CA ALA A 27 -6.81 -13.41 -0.36
C ALA A 27 -8.08 -12.77 -0.94
N GLN A 28 -8.38 -11.53 -0.57
CA GLN A 28 -9.51 -10.79 -1.13
C GLN A 28 -9.34 -10.52 -2.63
N LEU A 29 -8.16 -10.04 -3.06
CA LEU A 29 -7.86 -9.82 -4.48
C LEU A 29 -8.01 -11.12 -5.31
N GLN A 30 -7.60 -12.26 -4.74
CA GLN A 30 -7.78 -13.55 -5.38
C GLN A 30 -9.26 -13.93 -5.53
N GLN A 31 -10.10 -13.63 -4.54
CA GLN A 31 -11.55 -13.87 -4.61
C GLN A 31 -12.24 -12.95 -5.61
N GLU A 32 -11.79 -11.71 -5.74
CA GLU A 32 -12.28 -10.73 -6.72
C GLU A 32 -11.84 -11.06 -8.17
N GLY A 33 -11.01 -12.10 -8.35
CA GLY A 33 -10.56 -12.59 -9.65
C GLY A 33 -9.34 -11.86 -10.21
N TYR A 34 -8.61 -11.11 -9.38
CA TYR A 34 -7.37 -10.47 -9.81
C TYR A 34 -6.24 -11.50 -9.97
N SER A 35 -5.42 -11.29 -10.99
CA SER A 35 -4.19 -12.05 -11.19
C SER A 35 -3.05 -11.41 -10.40
N ILE A 36 -2.53 -12.14 -9.41
CA ILE A 36 -1.43 -11.71 -8.54
C ILE A 36 -0.13 -12.34 -9.06
N PHE A 37 0.91 -11.53 -9.29
CA PHE A 37 2.21 -11.98 -9.77
C PHE A 37 3.28 -11.72 -8.72
N VAL A 38 4.07 -12.75 -8.39
CA VAL A 38 5.18 -12.63 -7.44
C VAL A 38 6.47 -12.42 -8.22
N VAL A 39 7.11 -11.27 -8.03
CA VAL A 39 8.43 -10.99 -8.58
C VAL A 39 9.48 -11.55 -7.62
N LYS A 40 10.37 -12.40 -8.14
CA LYS A 40 11.49 -12.98 -7.39
C LYS A 40 12.78 -12.68 -8.13
N GLY A 41 13.81 -12.32 -7.39
CA GLY A 41 15.13 -11.95 -7.89
C GLY A 41 15.78 -10.92 -6.97
N ASP A 42 17.00 -10.52 -7.29
CA ASP A 42 17.66 -9.41 -6.63
C ASP A 42 17.04 -8.10 -7.12
N LEU A 43 16.26 -7.46 -6.25
CA LEU A 43 15.74 -6.13 -6.48
C LEU A 43 16.89 -5.12 -6.35
N PRO A 44 16.88 -4.02 -7.12
CA PRO A 44 17.92 -3.00 -7.02
C PRO A 44 17.94 -2.38 -5.61
N ASP A 45 19.12 -1.93 -5.18
CA ASP A 45 19.29 -1.24 -3.90
C ASP A 45 18.32 -0.06 -3.78
N CYS A 46 17.59 -0.02 -2.66
CA CYS A 46 16.57 0.98 -2.38
C CYS A 46 16.99 1.83 -1.19
N GLU A 47 17.05 3.16 -1.36
CA GLU A 47 17.37 4.10 -0.28
C GLU A 47 16.34 4.03 0.86
N ALA A 48 15.07 3.74 0.53
CA ALA A 48 14.03 3.60 1.54
C ALA A 48 14.33 2.42 2.48
N ASP A 49 14.87 1.30 1.98
CA ASP A 49 15.18 0.14 2.83
C ASP A 49 16.23 0.48 3.89
N GLN A 50 17.21 1.32 3.54
CA GLN A 50 18.23 1.79 4.49
C GLN A 50 17.59 2.65 5.59
N LEU A 51 16.67 3.55 5.23
CA LEU A 51 15.94 4.39 6.19
C LEU A 51 15.00 3.57 7.07
N LEU A 52 14.32 2.57 6.51
CA LEU A 52 13.42 1.67 7.22
C LEU A 52 14.15 0.80 8.26
N GLN A 53 15.44 0.55 8.08
CA GLN A 53 16.26 -0.12 9.10
C GLN A 53 16.61 0.80 10.28
N MET A 54 16.71 2.11 10.04
CA MET A 54 17.06 3.09 11.08
C MET A 54 15.83 3.61 11.82
N ILE A 55 14.67 3.66 11.17
CA ILE A 55 13.44 4.28 11.69
C ILE A 55 12.27 3.32 11.58
N ARG A 56 11.56 3.11 12.68
CA ARG A 56 10.31 2.36 12.68
C ARG A 56 9.20 3.21 12.06
N VAL A 57 8.74 2.84 10.87
CA VAL A 57 7.61 3.52 10.23
C VAL A 57 6.33 3.26 11.01
N GLN A 58 5.67 4.35 11.39
CA GLN A 58 4.31 4.34 11.90
C GLN A 58 3.47 5.21 11.00
N GLN A 59 2.49 4.59 10.38
CA GLN A 59 1.50 5.32 9.61
C GLN A 59 0.39 5.78 10.56
N VAL A 60 0.33 7.09 10.80
CA VAL A 60 -0.67 7.71 11.69
C VAL A 60 -2.02 7.87 10.98
N GLN A 61 -2.03 8.02 9.65
CA GLN A 61 -3.24 8.18 8.84
C GLN A 61 -3.18 7.39 7.54
N ARG A 62 -4.33 6.85 7.13
CA ARG A 62 -4.50 6.18 5.83
C ARG A 62 -4.33 7.20 4.69
N PRO A 63 -3.47 6.94 3.66
CA PRO A 63 -3.39 7.84 2.53
C PRO A 63 -4.75 7.90 1.84
N LYS A 64 -5.16 9.11 1.47
CA LYS A 64 -6.41 9.35 0.74
C LYS A 64 -6.28 8.82 -0.68
N LEU A 65 -7.39 8.37 -1.25
CA LEU A 65 -7.49 8.05 -2.66
C LEU A 65 -7.37 9.34 -3.48
N ILE A 66 -6.52 9.34 -4.50
CA ILE A 66 -6.44 10.36 -5.52
C ILE A 66 -7.82 10.46 -6.17
N GLY A 67 -8.52 11.57 -5.91
CA GLY A 67 -9.90 11.81 -6.37
C GLY A 67 -11.00 11.72 -5.29
N GLU A 68 -10.69 11.43 -4.02
CA GLU A 68 -11.69 11.48 -2.94
C GLU A 68 -12.38 12.86 -2.82
N GLU A 69 -11.68 13.95 -3.16
CA GLU A 69 -12.24 15.31 -3.15
C GLU A 69 -13.35 15.51 -4.20
N THR A 70 -13.31 14.77 -5.31
CA THR A 70 -14.35 14.84 -6.35
C THR A 70 -15.63 14.07 -5.99
N ALA A 71 -15.56 13.07 -5.10
CA ALA A 71 -16.74 12.30 -4.68
C ALA A 71 -17.59 13.04 -3.64
N GLN A 72 -16.97 13.74 -2.68
CA GLN A 72 -17.71 14.52 -1.66
C GLN A 72 -18.42 15.75 -2.25
N SER A 73 -17.96 16.26 -3.38
CA SER A 73 -18.57 17.42 -4.06
C SER A 73 -19.87 17.09 -4.82
N ARG A 74 -20.17 15.81 -5.06
CA ARG A 74 -21.39 15.36 -5.77
C ARG A 74 -22.56 15.00 -4.84
N ASP A 75 -22.29 14.75 -3.57
CA ASP A 75 -23.33 14.41 -2.58
C ASP A 75 -23.98 15.66 -1.93
N GLN A 76 -23.58 16.85 -2.36
CA GLN A 76 -24.02 18.14 -1.82
C GLN A 76 -24.77 19.02 -2.83
N ARG A 77 -25.48 18.42 -3.81
CA ARG A 77 -26.40 19.12 -4.72
C ARG A 77 -27.74 18.45 -4.83
#